data_AF-J3AQZ1-F1
#
_entry.id   AF-J3AQZ1-F1
#
_cell.length_a   1.000
_cell.length_b   1.000
_cell.length_c   1.000
_cell.angle_alpha   90.00
_cell.angle_beta   90.00
_cell.angle_gamma   90.00
#
_symmetry.space_group_name_H-M   'P 1'
#
loop_
_entity.id
_entity.type
_entity.pdbx_description
1 polymer ?
#
loop_
_entity_poly.entity_id
_entity_poly.type
_entity_poly.pdbx_seq_one_letter_code
_entity_poly.pdbx_strand_id
1 'polypeptide(L)'
;MKRFLLAGVVLVLASCSSAPEPAPMPAPSTPTAPPSIALPATPPQAEKDQCGLKDAQAFVGKNRTELPAPVDPSRWRVACTTCPVTMDYRPDRLNILFNPETGVVQQVKCG
;
A
#
# COMPACT_ATOMS: atom_id res chain seq x y z
N MET A 1 -20.84 -48.99 4.03
CA MET A 1 -22.05 -48.76 4.86
C MET A 1 -21.70 -47.60 5.77
N LYS A 2 -22.17 -46.36 5.59
CA LYS A 2 -23.54 -45.90 5.80
C LYS A 2 -23.69 -44.53 5.10
N ARG A 3 -24.67 -44.43 4.23
CA ARG A 3 -25.01 -43.24 3.44
C ARG A 3 -25.76 -42.25 4.34
N PHE A 4 -25.32 -40.99 4.37
CA PHE A 4 -26.07 -39.90 5.00
C PHE A 4 -27.32 -39.63 4.17
N LEU A 5 -28.49 -39.89 4.76
CA LEU A 5 -29.80 -39.61 4.20
C LEU A 5 -30.50 -38.58 5.09
N LEU A 6 -30.92 -37.49 4.42
CA LEU A 6 -32.21 -36.80 4.52
C LEU A 6 -32.61 -36.13 5.84
N ALA A 7 -32.93 -34.83 5.70
CA ALA A 7 -34.06 -34.07 6.27
C ALA A 7 -33.56 -32.66 6.65
N GLY A 8 -34.00 -31.55 6.05
CA GLY A 8 -35.36 -31.27 5.62
C GLY A 8 -36.20 -30.83 6.81
N VAL A 9 -35.88 -29.69 7.42
CA VAL A 9 -36.78 -28.97 8.35
C VAL A 9 -36.71 -27.48 8.04
N VAL A 10 -37.77 -27.00 7.40
CA VAL A 10 -38.21 -25.60 7.32
C VAL A 10 -38.98 -25.29 8.60
N LEU A 11 -38.58 -24.27 9.36
CA LEU A 11 -39.28 -23.64 10.52
C LEU A 11 -38.25 -22.62 11.10
N VAL A 12 -38.45 -21.33 11.33
CA VAL A 12 -39.61 -20.49 11.65
C VAL A 12 -39.29 -19.05 11.22
N LEU A 13 -40.20 -18.40 10.49
CA LEU A 13 -40.22 -16.95 10.33
C LEU A 13 -40.82 -16.29 11.60
N ALA A 14 -40.31 -15.11 11.93
CA ALA A 14 -40.88 -14.09 12.83
C ALA A 14 -40.43 -14.09 14.32
N SER A 15 -39.46 -13.23 14.63
CA SER A 15 -39.61 -12.25 15.72
C SER A 15 -38.52 -11.17 15.62
N CYS A 16 -38.74 -10.18 14.75
CA CYS A 16 -38.05 -8.89 14.85
C CYS A 16 -38.96 -7.98 15.67
N SER A 17 -38.76 -7.97 17.00
CA SER A 17 -39.32 -6.96 17.88
C SER A 17 -38.68 -5.62 17.52
N SER A 18 -39.43 -4.76 16.83
CA SER A 18 -38.98 -3.41 16.49
C SER A 18 -39.18 -2.53 17.72
N ALA A 19 -38.08 -2.21 18.41
CA ALA A 19 -38.07 -1.15 19.41
C ALA A 19 -38.18 0.22 18.71
N PRO A 20 -38.95 1.18 19.23
CA PRO A 20 -38.93 2.55 18.71
C PRO A 20 -37.56 3.18 19.00
N GLU A 21 -36.91 3.71 17.96
CA GLU A 21 -35.71 4.52 18.10
C GLU A 21 -36.05 5.78 18.93
N PRO A 22 -35.40 6.04 20.07
CA PRO A 22 -35.59 7.27 20.82
C PRO A 22 -35.25 8.48 19.94
N ALA A 23 -36.08 9.52 20.02
CA ALA A 23 -35.90 10.74 19.23
C ALA A 23 -34.48 11.31 19.39
N PRO A 24 -33.86 11.82 18.30
CA PRO A 24 -32.54 12.46 18.38
C PRO A 24 -32.59 13.64 19.33
N MET A 25 -31.75 13.61 20.37
CA MET A 25 -31.54 14.78 21.22
C MET A 25 -30.88 15.90 20.39
N PRO A 26 -31.20 17.17 20.64
CA PRO A 26 -30.52 18.28 19.98
C PRO A 26 -29.03 18.27 20.32
N ALA A 27 -28.19 18.47 19.31
CA ALA A 27 -26.74 18.52 19.48
C ALA A 27 -26.34 19.72 20.36
N PRO A 28 -25.43 19.53 21.34
CA PRO A 28 -24.92 20.64 22.13
C PRO A 28 -24.12 21.61 21.27
N SER A 29 -24.40 22.90 21.44
CA SER A 29 -23.70 24.00 20.76
C SER A 29 -22.22 23.99 21.13
N THR A 30 -21.35 23.60 20.19
CA THR A 30 -19.91 23.61 20.39
C THR A 30 -19.39 25.05 20.32
N PRO A 31 -18.61 25.54 21.31
CA PRO A 31 -18.00 26.86 21.21
C PRO A 31 -17.03 26.92 20.02
N THR A 32 -17.16 27.96 19.21
CA THR A 32 -16.25 28.21 18.09
C THR A 32 -14.82 28.41 18.59
N ALA A 33 -13.89 27.56 18.15
CA ALA A 33 -12.48 27.72 18.45
C ALA A 33 -11.95 29.02 17.81
N PRO A 34 -11.06 29.76 18.50
CA PRO A 34 -10.45 30.96 17.94
C PRO A 34 -9.61 30.63 16.69
N PRO A 35 -9.45 31.60 15.76
CA PRO A 35 -8.72 31.37 14.52
C PRO A 35 -7.27 30.98 14.81
N SER A 36 -6.85 29.84 14.25
CA SER A 36 -5.47 29.36 14.35
C SER A 36 -4.54 30.33 13.61
N ILE A 37 -3.56 30.88 14.34
CA ILE A 37 -2.50 31.70 13.74
C ILE A 37 -1.55 30.75 13.01
N ALA A 38 -1.50 30.86 11.68
CA ALA A 38 -0.59 30.06 10.87
C ALA A 38 0.87 30.44 11.17
N LEU A 39 1.67 29.48 11.63
CA LEU A 39 3.12 29.64 11.67
C LEU A 39 3.66 29.75 10.22
N PRO A 40 4.74 30.52 10.00
CA PRO A 40 5.40 30.58 8.70
C PRO A 40 5.83 29.18 8.27
N ALA A 41 5.44 28.78 7.06
CA ALA A 41 5.78 27.47 6.51
C ALA A 41 7.30 27.38 6.31
N THR A 42 7.93 26.43 7.00
CA THR A 42 9.30 26.01 6.70
C THR A 42 9.37 25.62 5.20
N PRO A 43 10.33 26.12 4.42
CA PRO A 43 10.49 25.71 3.03
C PRO A 43 10.65 24.18 2.96
N PRO A 44 10.05 23.49 1.97
CA PRO A 44 10.17 22.04 1.86
C PRO A 44 11.65 21.69 1.77
N GLN A 45 12.19 21.03 2.80
CA GLN A 45 13.48 20.36 2.67
C GLN A 45 13.31 19.34 1.56
N ALA A 46 14.06 19.47 0.47
CA ALA A 46 14.11 18.45 -0.57
C ALA A 46 14.32 17.10 0.12
N GLU A 47 13.33 16.22 0.05
CA GLU A 47 13.40 14.90 0.67
C GLU A 47 14.69 14.24 0.19
N LYS A 48 15.58 13.92 1.14
CA LYS A 48 16.78 13.16 0.82
C LYS A 48 16.33 11.86 0.21
N ASP A 49 16.77 11.58 -1.01
CA ASP A 49 16.52 10.32 -1.67
C ASP A 49 17.14 9.17 -0.84
N GLN A 50 16.29 8.46 -0.10
CA GLN A 50 16.74 7.49 0.91
C GLN A 50 17.30 6.21 0.28
N CYS A 51 16.87 5.87 -0.94
CA CYS A 51 17.23 4.61 -1.60
C CYS A 51 17.97 4.80 -2.93
N GLY A 52 18.13 6.03 -3.43
CA GLY A 52 18.73 6.31 -4.74
C GLY A 52 17.73 6.23 -5.90
N LEU A 53 16.43 6.44 -5.62
CA LEU A 53 15.33 6.37 -6.58
C LEU A 53 15.50 7.37 -7.74
N LYS A 54 15.94 8.59 -7.44
CA LYS A 54 16.04 9.68 -8.41
C LYS A 54 17.03 9.34 -9.51
N ASP A 55 18.20 8.83 -9.14
CA ASP A 55 19.22 8.42 -10.10
C ASP A 55 18.79 7.14 -10.83
N ALA A 56 18.12 6.22 -10.12
CA ALA A 56 17.62 4.98 -10.69
C ALA A 56 16.54 5.18 -11.75
N GLN A 57 15.82 6.30 -11.71
CA GLN A 57 14.79 6.63 -12.69
C GLN A 57 15.34 6.66 -14.13
N ALA A 58 16.63 6.96 -14.31
CA ALA A 58 17.29 6.95 -15.61
C ALA A 58 17.40 5.55 -16.25
N PHE A 59 17.20 4.49 -15.47
CA PHE A 59 17.23 3.11 -15.97
C PHE A 59 15.87 2.62 -16.49
N VAL A 60 14.77 3.33 -16.22
CA VAL A 60 13.47 2.95 -16.77
C VAL A 60 13.51 3.03 -18.30
N GLY A 61 13.11 1.93 -18.96
CA GLY A 61 13.20 1.78 -20.41
C GLY A 61 14.53 1.20 -20.92
N LYS A 62 15.56 1.07 -20.08
CA LYS A 62 16.84 0.42 -20.42
C LYS A 62 16.80 -1.08 -20.14
N ASN A 63 17.73 -1.83 -20.74
CA ASN A 63 17.88 -3.24 -20.40
C ASN A 63 18.54 -3.41 -19.02
N ARG A 64 18.09 -4.38 -18.23
CA ARG A 64 18.70 -4.72 -16.92
C ARG A 64 20.20 -5.01 -16.99
N THR A 65 20.72 -5.41 -18.15
CA THR A 65 22.16 -5.67 -18.35
C THR A 65 22.99 -4.40 -18.41
N GLU A 66 22.37 -3.24 -18.60
CA GLU A 66 23.04 -1.92 -18.57
C GLU A 66 23.19 -1.38 -17.14
N LEU A 67 22.58 -2.05 -16.15
CA LEU A 67 22.69 -1.63 -14.76
C LEU A 67 24.15 -1.78 -14.27
N PRO A 68 24.68 -0.80 -13.53
CA PRO A 68 26.00 -0.95 -12.92
C PRO A 68 25.96 -2.07 -11.87
N ALA A 69 27.13 -2.66 -11.60
CA ALA A 69 27.26 -3.55 -10.46
C ALA A 69 26.92 -2.77 -9.17
N PRO A 70 25.98 -3.26 -8.34
CA PRO A 70 25.58 -2.54 -7.14
C PRO A 70 26.75 -2.51 -6.15
N VAL A 71 27.05 -1.32 -5.64
CA VAL A 71 28.08 -1.13 -4.59
C VAL A 71 27.70 -1.90 -3.32
N ASP A 72 26.40 -1.92 -3.00
CA ASP A 72 25.83 -2.69 -1.91
C ASP A 72 24.62 -3.51 -2.41
N PRO A 73 24.79 -4.83 -2.61
CA PRO A 73 23.70 -5.71 -3.02
C PRO A 73 22.55 -5.79 -2.01
N SER A 74 22.79 -5.46 -0.74
CA SER A 74 21.73 -5.46 0.27
C SER A 74 20.77 -4.28 0.10
N ARG A 75 21.21 -3.21 -0.57
CA ARG A 75 20.44 -2.00 -0.83
C ARG A 75 19.74 -2.01 -2.19
N TRP A 76 20.09 -2.95 -3.07
CA TRP A 76 19.55 -3.04 -4.42
C TRP A 76 18.91 -4.40 -4.63
N ARG A 77 17.69 -4.43 -5.13
CA ARG A 77 17.02 -5.65 -5.59
C ARG A 77 16.65 -5.49 -7.05
N VAL A 78 17.24 -6.34 -7.90
CA VAL A 78 16.87 -6.45 -9.32
C VAL A 78 16.01 -7.70 -9.46
N ALA A 79 14.72 -7.54 -9.75
CA ALA A 79 13.76 -8.63 -9.84
C ALA A 79 12.84 -8.44 -11.05
N CYS A 80 12.25 -9.52 -11.58
CA CYS A 80 11.27 -9.35 -12.64
C CYS A 80 9.91 -8.91 -12.08
N THR A 81 9.09 -8.24 -12.88
CA THR A 81 7.76 -7.74 -12.49
C THR A 81 6.79 -8.86 -12.09
N THR A 82 7.04 -10.09 -12.52
CA THR A 82 6.24 -11.29 -12.21
C THR A 82 6.95 -12.25 -11.26
N CYS A 83 8.16 -11.93 -10.81
CA CYS A 83 8.95 -12.79 -9.96
C CYS A 83 8.38 -12.75 -8.53
N PRO A 84 8.29 -13.90 -7.84
CA PRO A 84 7.95 -13.89 -6.43
C PRO A 84 9.04 -13.15 -5.64
N VAL A 85 8.63 -12.18 -4.83
CA VAL A 85 9.50 -11.43 -3.93
C VAL A 85 8.93 -11.41 -2.52
N THR A 86 9.81 -11.39 -1.53
CA THR A 86 9.43 -11.19 -0.13
C THR A 86 8.97 -9.75 0.11
N MET A 87 7.96 -9.61 0.98
CA MET A 87 7.30 -8.32 1.31
C MET A 87 7.94 -7.67 2.56
N ASP A 88 9.25 -7.82 2.72
CA ASP A 88 10.03 -7.22 3.81
C ASP A 88 10.34 -5.76 3.50
N TYR A 89 9.46 -4.84 3.89
CA TYR A 89 9.64 -3.42 3.56
C TYR A 89 10.93 -2.85 4.14
N ARG A 90 11.74 -2.24 3.27
CA ARG A 90 12.99 -1.57 3.60
C ARG A 90 13.04 -0.21 2.93
N PRO A 91 12.87 0.92 3.66
CA PRO A 91 12.83 2.26 3.06
C PRO A 91 14.14 2.64 2.35
N ASP A 92 15.21 1.93 2.73
CA ASP A 92 16.57 2.15 2.30
C ASP A 92 16.92 1.32 1.05
N ARG A 93 16.10 0.32 0.71
CA ARG A 93 16.31 -0.56 -0.44
C ARG A 93 15.65 -0.02 -1.70
N LEU A 94 16.40 0.00 -2.80
CA LEU A 94 15.92 0.26 -4.15
C LEU A 94 15.51 -1.05 -4.82
N ASN A 95 14.30 -1.07 -5.38
CA ASN A 95 13.81 -2.15 -6.23
C ASN A 95 13.83 -1.69 -7.68
N ILE A 96 14.45 -2.49 -8.54
CA ILE A 96 14.48 -2.32 -9.98
C ILE A 96 13.73 -3.50 -10.58
N LEU A 97 12.54 -3.23 -11.11
CA LEU A 97 11.64 -4.24 -11.66
C LEU A 97 11.72 -4.23 -13.18
N PHE A 98 12.08 -5.37 -13.76
CA PHE A 98 12.20 -5.52 -15.22
C PHE A 98 11.18 -6.50 -15.77
N ASN A 99 10.82 -6.33 -17.04
CA ASN A 99 9.99 -7.28 -17.77
C ASN A 99 10.78 -8.58 -18.03
N PRO A 100 10.28 -9.75 -17.64
CA PRO A 100 11.01 -11.02 -17.79
C PRO A 100 11.28 -11.43 -19.25
N GLU A 101 10.43 -11.01 -20.19
CA GLU A 101 10.54 -11.37 -21.61
C GLU A 101 11.54 -10.46 -22.34
N THR A 102 11.48 -9.15 -22.10
CA THR A 102 12.32 -8.18 -22.83
C THR A 102 13.58 -7.78 -22.07
N GLY A 103 13.64 -8.03 -20.75
CA GLY A 103 14.70 -7.56 -19.87
C GLY A 103 14.67 -6.05 -19.59
N VAL A 104 13.65 -5.33 -20.09
CA VAL A 104 13.54 -3.87 -19.94
C VAL A 104 13.05 -3.51 -18.55
N VAL A 105 13.72 -2.58 -17.89
CA VAL A 105 13.30 -2.02 -16.60
C VAL A 105 12.01 -1.24 -16.80
N GLN A 106 10.95 -1.62 -16.09
CA GLN A 106 9.64 -0.97 -16.16
C GLN A 106 9.38 -0.05 -14.97
N GLN A 107 9.90 -0.39 -13.79
CA GLN A 107 9.63 0.36 -12.58
C GLN A 107 10.84 0.37 -11.65
N VAL A 108 11.05 1.51 -11.00
CA VAL A 108 11.93 1.64 -9.85
C VAL A 108 11.12 2.13 -8.65
N LYS A 109 11.40 1.60 -7.45
CA LYS A 109 10.71 2.02 -6.22
C LYS A 109 11.55 1.72 -4.96
N CYS A 110 11.44 2.56 -3.94
CA CYS A 110 11.96 2.22 -2.62
C CYS A 110 11.06 1.18 -1.93
N GLY A 111 11.64 0.27 -1.14
CA GLY A 111 10.90 -0.69 -0.30
C GLY A 111 11.47 -2.08 -0.21
#